data_AF-A0A831TK84-F1
#
_entry.id   AF-A0A831TK84-F1
#
_cell.length_a   1.000
_cell.length_b   1.000
_cell.length_c   1.000
_cell.angle_alpha   90.00
_cell.angle_beta   90.00
_cell.angle_gamma   90.00
#
_symmetry.space_group_name_H-M   'P 1'
#
loop_
_entity.id
_entity.type
_entity.pdbx_description
1 polymer ?
#
loop_
_entity_poly.entity_id
_entity_poly.type
_entity_poly.pdbx_seq_one_letter_code
_entity_poly.pdbx_strand_id
1 'polypeptide(L)'
;MSGLWASCTWESAVAYEPIWDPEAAGPIEVGIDIIEIERIARALDRFGDRFLRRVYTEQERARYAGRVAELAARFAAKEATMKALGTGVRGIKWREIEVLSN
;
A
#
# COMPACT_ATOMS: atom_id res chain seq x y z
N MET A 1 30.15 6.68 -32.07
CA MET A 1 28.70 6.59 -31.85
C MET A 1 28.23 5.20 -32.26
N SER A 2 27.19 4.70 -31.58
CA SER A 2 26.66 3.32 -31.58
C SER A 2 27.53 2.34 -30.77
N GLY A 3 27.05 1.65 -29.74
CA GLY A 3 25.69 1.55 -29.19
C GLY A 3 25.61 0.24 -28.43
N LEU A 4 26.05 0.24 -27.16
CA LEU A 4 25.90 -0.89 -26.23
C LEU A 4 24.46 -0.86 -25.70
N TRP A 5 23.58 -1.66 -26.29
CA TRP A 5 22.29 -2.00 -25.70
C TRP A 5 22.38 -3.45 -25.20
N ALA A 6 22.40 -3.59 -23.89
CA ALA A 6 22.32 -4.88 -23.21
C ALA A 6 20.96 -5.52 -23.51
N SER A 7 20.97 -6.64 -24.23
CA SER A 7 19.83 -7.54 -24.33
C SER A 7 19.70 -8.32 -23.02
N CYS A 8 18.97 -7.75 -22.06
CA CYS A 8 18.47 -8.52 -20.92
C CYS A 8 17.24 -9.28 -21.42
N THR A 9 17.42 -10.54 -21.82
CA THR A 9 16.32 -11.42 -22.21
C THR A 9 15.59 -11.88 -20.94
N TRP A 10 14.29 -11.59 -20.87
CA TRP A 10 13.35 -12.00 -19.81
C TRP A 10 12.95 -13.48 -19.91
N GLU A 11 13.89 -14.35 -20.24
CA GLU A 11 13.66 -15.80 -20.36
C GLU A 11 13.83 -16.50 -19.01
N SER A 12 12.88 -16.24 -18.11
CA SER A 12 12.44 -17.14 -17.02
C SER A 12 11.65 -16.33 -16.01
N ALA A 13 10.41 -15.99 -16.35
CA ALA A 13 9.39 -15.82 -15.32
C ALA A 13 9.23 -17.19 -14.66
N VAL A 14 10.02 -17.48 -13.63
CA VAL A 14 9.69 -18.52 -12.67
C VAL A 14 8.36 -18.06 -12.08
N ALA A 15 7.27 -18.65 -12.55
CA ALA A 15 5.98 -18.47 -11.93
C ALA A 15 6.18 -18.81 -10.45
N TYR A 16 5.90 -17.85 -9.58
CA TYR A 16 5.79 -18.16 -8.17
C TYR A 16 4.64 -19.16 -8.06
N GLU A 17 4.97 -20.43 -7.88
CA GLU A 17 4.00 -21.45 -7.51
C GLU A 17 3.98 -21.49 -5.99
N PRO A 18 3.01 -20.84 -5.33
CA PRO A 18 2.90 -20.94 -3.89
C PRO A 18 2.66 -22.41 -3.53
N ILE A 19 3.62 -23.00 -2.82
CA ILE A 19 3.39 -24.24 -2.07
C ILE A 19 2.44 -23.85 -0.94
N TRP A 20 1.14 -23.96 -1.20
CA TRP A 20 0.11 -23.83 -0.16
C TRP A 20 0.12 -25.12 0.67
N ASP A 21 1.05 -25.17 1.62
CA ASP A 21 0.98 -26.10 2.74
C ASP A 21 0.27 -25.39 3.90
N PRO A 22 -1.04 -25.59 4.09
CA PRO A 22 -1.81 -24.92 5.15
C PRO A 22 -1.35 -25.32 6.56
N GLU A 23 -0.64 -26.44 6.72
CA GLU A 23 -0.09 -26.85 8.01
C GLU A 23 1.24 -26.15 8.31
N ALA A 24 2.03 -25.81 7.28
CA ALA A 24 3.32 -25.10 7.43
C ALA A 24 3.22 -23.56 7.33
N ALA A 25 2.23 -23.01 6.62
CA ALA A 25 2.12 -21.57 6.35
C ALA A 25 1.53 -20.75 7.52
N GLY A 26 0.93 -21.42 8.50
CA GLY A 26 0.18 -20.75 9.56
C GLY A 26 -1.19 -20.22 9.10
N PRO A 27 -1.98 -19.63 10.01
CA PRO A 27 -3.32 -19.13 9.68
C PRO A 27 -3.26 -17.96 8.69
N ILE A 28 -4.10 -17.99 7.67
CA ILE A 28 -4.33 -16.87 6.77
C ILE A 28 -5.37 -15.96 7.41
N GLU A 29 -5.00 -14.70 7.63
CA GLU A 29 -5.90 -13.69 8.16
C GLU A 29 -6.33 -12.70 7.08
N VAL A 30 -7.56 -12.19 7.22
CA VAL A 30 -8.15 -11.21 6.31
C VAL A 30 -8.53 -9.97 7.09
N GLY A 31 -8.13 -8.81 6.58
CA GLY A 31 -8.56 -7.51 7.09
C GLY A 31 -9.43 -6.81 6.06
N ILE A 32 -10.54 -6.21 6.52
CA ILE A 32 -11.46 -5.43 5.70
C ILE A 32 -11.61 -4.05 6.34
N ASP A 33 -11.62 -3.02 5.51
CA ASP A 33 -11.90 -1.66 5.95
C ASP A 33 -12.73 -0.88 4.93
N ILE A 34 -13.58 0.02 5.44
CA ILE A 34 -14.40 0.92 4.64
C ILE A 34 -14.19 2.35 5.12
N ILE A 35 -13.99 3.25 4.17
CA ILE A 35 -13.69 4.65 4.45
C ILE A 35 -14.63 5.57 3.68
N GLU A 36 -15.16 6.57 4.36
CA GLU A 36 -15.87 7.67 3.73
C GLU A 36 -14.84 8.62 3.09
N ILE A 37 -14.98 8.91 1.78
CA ILE A 37 -14.08 9.84 1.07
C ILE A 37 -14.08 11.22 1.75
N GLU A 38 -15.25 11.69 2.18
CA GLU A 38 -15.43 12.96 2.88
C GLU A 38 -14.64 13.01 4.21
N ARG A 39 -14.45 11.88 4.89
CA ARG A 39 -13.62 11.82 6.11
C ARG A 39 -12.16 12.19 5.80
N ILE A 40 -11.66 11.77 4.65
CA ILE A 40 -10.30 12.08 4.20
C ILE A 40 -10.22 13.52 3.70
N ALA A 41 -11.24 14.02 3.01
CA ALA A 41 -11.34 15.44 2.64
C ALA A 41 -11.23 16.33 3.89
N ARG A 42 -12.09 16.09 4.89
CA ARG A 42 -12.08 16.85 6.16
C ARG A 42 -10.74 16.76 6.89
N ALA A 43 -10.06 15.62 6.85
CA ALA A 43 -8.74 15.46 7.46
C ALA A 43 -7.67 16.27 6.72
N LEU A 44 -7.72 16.30 5.39
CA LEU A 44 -6.84 17.12 4.56
C LEU A 44 -7.09 18.61 4.80
N ASP A 45 -8.34 19.04 4.87
CA ASP A 45 -8.67 20.45 5.15
C ASP A 45 -8.20 20.89 6.53
N ARG A 46 -8.37 20.02 7.54
CA ARG A 46 -8.03 20.33 8.93
C ARG A 46 -6.52 20.28 9.21
N PHE A 47 -5.81 19.34 8.62
CA PHE A 47 -4.41 19.03 8.99
C PHE A 47 -3.41 19.19 7.84
N GLY A 48 -3.89 19.35 6.60
CA GLY A 48 -3.09 19.56 5.40
C GLY A 48 -1.94 18.57 5.26
N ASP A 49 -0.77 19.13 4.99
CA ASP A 49 0.45 18.39 4.73
C ASP A 49 0.91 17.53 5.93
N ARG A 50 0.56 17.91 7.16
CA ARG A 50 0.88 17.10 8.36
C ARG A 50 0.20 15.74 8.30
N PHE A 51 -1.07 15.68 7.86
CA PHE A 51 -1.79 14.42 7.69
C PHE A 51 -1.17 13.60 6.56
N LEU A 52 -0.88 14.24 5.43
CA LEU A 52 -0.26 13.58 4.28
C LEU A 52 1.08 12.94 4.66
N ARG A 53 1.95 13.68 5.36
CA ARG A 53 3.26 13.19 5.80
C ARG A 53 3.21 12.12 6.87
N ARG A 54 2.12 12.06 7.64
CA ARG A 54 1.91 11.07 8.69
C ARG A 54 1.50 9.71 8.13
N VAL A 55 0.66 9.71 7.09
CA VAL A 55 -0.05 8.51 6.61
C VAL A 55 0.55 7.94 5.33
N TYR A 56 0.92 8.79 4.38
CA TYR A 56 1.32 8.34 3.04
C TYR A 56 2.84 8.39 2.87
N THR A 57 3.38 7.44 2.11
CA THR A 57 4.81 7.42 1.72
C THR A 57 5.12 8.57 0.75
N GLU A 58 6.40 8.79 0.46
CA GLU A 58 6.78 9.81 -0.53
C GLU A 58 6.20 9.51 -1.91
N GLN A 59 6.26 8.25 -2.35
CA GLN A 59 5.77 7.84 -3.66
C GLN A 59 4.24 8.00 -3.77
N GLU A 60 3.52 7.63 -2.72
CA GLU A 60 2.07 7.82 -2.67
C GLU A 60 1.69 9.32 -2.72
N ARG A 61 2.40 10.18 -1.98
CA ARG A 61 2.15 11.63 -2.02
C ARG A 61 2.44 12.20 -3.40
N ALA A 62 3.58 11.86 -4.00
CA ALA A 62 3.95 12.33 -5.33
C ALA A 62 2.90 11.97 -6.38
N ARG A 63 2.26 10.80 -6.24
CA ARG A 63 1.30 10.29 -7.22
C ARG A 63 -0.14 10.75 -6.97
N TYR A 64 -0.54 10.90 -5.71
CA TYR A 64 -1.95 11.04 -5.32
C TYR A 64 -2.26 12.35 -4.57
N ALA A 65 -1.30 13.26 -4.44
CA ALA A 65 -1.55 14.59 -3.88
C ALA A 65 -2.74 15.27 -4.58
N GLY A 66 -3.71 15.76 -3.79
CA GLY A 66 -4.93 16.38 -4.29
C GLY A 66 -6.01 15.43 -4.80
N ARG A 67 -5.76 14.12 -4.87
CA ARG A 67 -6.72 13.11 -5.33
C ARG A 67 -7.39 12.41 -4.15
N VAL A 68 -8.37 13.07 -3.55
CA VAL A 68 -8.96 12.65 -2.25
C VAL A 68 -9.51 11.22 -2.28
N ALA A 69 -10.24 10.82 -3.34
CA ALA A 69 -10.78 9.47 -3.46
C ALA A 69 -9.68 8.39 -3.51
N GLU A 70 -8.58 8.67 -4.22
CA GLU A 70 -7.43 7.76 -4.33
C GLU A 70 -6.67 7.67 -3.00
N LEU A 71 -6.50 8.80 -2.30
CA LEU A 71 -5.94 8.84 -0.94
C LEU A 71 -6.82 8.06 0.06
N ALA A 72 -8.14 8.11 -0.09
CA ALA A 72 -9.07 7.36 0.72
C ALA A 72 -8.94 5.85 0.50
N ALA A 73 -8.93 5.39 -0.75
CA ALA A 73 -8.72 3.97 -1.07
C ALA A 73 -7.43 3.42 -0.43
N ARG A 74 -6.36 4.21 -0.43
CA ARG A 74 -5.06 3.83 0.18
C ARG A 74 -5.11 3.84 1.70
N PHE A 75 -5.86 4.75 2.30
CA PHE A 75 -6.11 4.75 3.74
C PHE A 75 -6.82 3.46 4.16
N ALA A 76 -7.88 3.08 3.46
CA ALA A 76 -8.62 1.85 3.72
C ALA A 76 -7.75 0.60 3.52
N ALA A 77 -6.97 0.54 2.44
CA ALA A 77 -6.04 -0.56 2.21
C ALA A 77 -5.00 -0.70 3.34
N LYS A 78 -4.45 0.41 3.84
CA LYS A 78 -3.52 0.38 4.99
C LYS A 78 -4.19 -0.11 6.27
N GLU A 79 -5.43 0.33 6.56
CA GLU A 79 -6.18 -0.17 7.72
C GLU A 79 -6.52 -1.66 7.59
N ALA A 80 -6.95 -2.10 6.42
CA ALA A 80 -7.21 -3.51 6.12
C ALA A 80 -5.95 -4.36 6.37
N THR A 81 -4.78 -3.93 5.88
CA THR A 81 -3.50 -4.63 6.14
C THR A 81 -3.15 -4.66 7.62
N MET A 82 -3.29 -3.55 8.36
CA MET A 82 -3.02 -3.54 9.81
C MET A 82 -3.96 -4.45 10.61
N LYS A 83 -5.19 -4.67 10.14
CA LYS A 83 -6.13 -5.63 10.73
C LYS A 83 -5.72 -7.06 10.45
N ALA A 84 -5.33 -7.37 9.21
CA ALA A 84 -4.87 -8.69 8.80
C ALA A 84 -3.56 -9.13 9.49
N LEU A 85 -2.74 -8.17 9.93
CA LEU A 85 -1.48 -8.46 10.64
C LEU A 85 -1.65 -8.57 12.16
N GLY A 86 -2.86 -8.34 12.69
CA GLY A 86 -3.13 -8.37 14.14
C GLY A 86 -2.39 -7.32 14.97
N THR A 87 -1.60 -6.43 14.35
CA THR A 87 -0.73 -5.47 15.05
C THR A 87 -1.46 -4.20 15.50
N GLY A 88 -2.61 -3.90 14.88
CA GLY A 88 -3.26 -2.60 14.97
C GLY A 88 -2.32 -1.43 14.62
N VAL A 89 -2.72 -0.20 14.99
CA VAL A 89 -1.95 1.03 14.71
C VAL A 89 -0.71 1.20 15.61
N ARG A 90 -0.48 0.28 16.56
CA ARG A 90 0.65 0.35 17.52
C ARG A 90 1.85 -0.48 17.11
N GLY A 91 1.67 -1.53 16.31
CA GLY A 91 2.79 -2.36 15.85
C GLY A 91 3.39 -1.91 14.52
N ILE A 92 2.57 -1.41 13.58
CA ILE A 92 3.02 -0.98 12.25
C ILE A 92 2.63 0.48 12.03
N LYS A 93 3.59 1.29 11.58
CA LYS A 93 3.35 2.69 11.22
C LYS A 93 2.74 2.77 9.82
N TRP A 94 1.86 3.74 9.60
CA TRP A 94 1.21 4.00 8.31
C TRP A 94 2.11 4.01 7.06
N ARG A 95 3.36 4.46 7.21
CA ARG A 95 4.34 4.57 6.10
C ARG A 95 5.23 3.33 5.93
N GLU A 96 5.08 2.33 6.79
CA GLU A 96 5.70 1.00 6.61
C GLU A 96 4.87 0.12 5.67
N ILE A 97 3.66 0.57 5.32
CA ILE A 97 2.80 -0.03 4.30
C ILE A 97 2.77 0.95 3.11
N GLU A 98 3.04 0.48 1.91
CA GLU A 98 2.90 1.26 0.67
C GLU A 98 1.95 0.54 -0.29
N VAL A 99 0.99 1.27 -0.87
CA VAL A 99 0.02 0.71 -1.81
C VAL A 99 0.44 1.07 -3.23
N LEU A 100 1.00 0.09 -3.94
CA LEU A 100 1.41 0.21 -5.34
C LEU A 100 0.20 0.07 -6.28
N SER A 101 0.29 0.68 -7.46
CA SER A 101 -0.66 0.42 -8.55
C SER A 101 -0.04 -0.54 -9.55
N ASN A 102 -0.89 -1.38 -10.13
CA ASN A 102 -0.55 -2.24 -11.26
C ASN A 102 -0.33 -1.43 -12.54
#